data_AF-A0A6V7LSR6-F1
#
_entry.id   AF-A0A6V7LSR6-F1
#
_cell.length_a   1.000
_cell.length_b   1.000
_cell.length_c   1.000
_cell.angle_alpha   90.00
_cell.angle_beta   90.00
_cell.angle_gamma   90.00
#
_symmetry.space_group_name_H-M   'P 1'
#
loop_
_entity.id
_entity.type
_entity.pdbx_description
1 polymer ?
#
loop_
_entity_poly.entity_id
_entity_poly.type
_entity_poly.pdbx_seq_one_letter_code
_entity_poly.pdbx_strand_id
1 'polypeptide(L)' 'AVDPDEGLNGEIRYQILGQENSPRFAIDPLTGQVRAVASFSNDAGRVFGFDVKATDKAGSDNGRSSIANVF' A
#
# COMPACT_ATOMS: atom_id res chain seq x y z
N ALA A 1 -13.77 26.95 -5.96
CA ALA A 1 -12.39 26.41 -5.91
C ALA A 1 -12.42 25.09 -6.66
N VAL A 2 -11.45 24.83 -7.55
CA VAL A 2 -11.29 23.52 -8.18
C VAL A 2 -10.24 22.81 -7.36
N ASP A 3 -10.64 21.75 -6.67
CA ASP A 3 -9.70 20.93 -5.92
C ASP A 3 -8.93 20.06 -6.93
N PRO A 4 -7.58 20.13 -6.99
CA PRO A 4 -6.78 19.32 -7.92
C PRO A 4 -6.89 17.81 -7.67
N ASP A 5 -7.46 17.42 -6.53
CA ASP A 5 -7.73 16.02 -6.15
C ASP A 5 -9.14 15.56 -6.59
N GLU A 6 -9.99 16.44 -7.14
CA GLU A 6 -11.29 16.06 -7.73
C GLU A 6 -11.10 15.43 -9.12
N GLY A 7 -11.54 14.18 -9.30
CA GLY A 7 -11.49 13.42 -10.56
C GLY A 7 -10.48 12.28 -10.52
N LEU A 8 -9.88 11.93 -11.67
CA LEU A 8 -8.93 10.80 -11.81
C LEU A 8 -7.74 10.87 -10.83
N ASN A 9 -7.32 12.08 -10.42
CA ASN A 9 -6.24 12.23 -9.44
C ASN A 9 -6.67 11.84 -8.01
N GLY A 10 -7.97 11.79 -7.72
CA GLY A 10 -8.52 11.30 -6.44
C GLY A 10 -8.63 9.78 -6.36
N GLU A 11 -8.48 9.07 -7.49
CA GLU A 11 -8.46 7.61 -7.51
C GLU A 11 -7.04 7.10 -7.22
N ILE A 12 -6.79 6.75 -5.96
CA ILE A 12 -5.51 6.23 -5.51
C ILE A 12 -5.53 4.69 -5.52
N ARG A 13 -4.44 4.07 -5.98
CA ARG A 13 -4.17 2.63 -5.81
C ARG A 13 -3.01 2.37 -4.89
N TYR A 14 -3.21 1.45 -3.96
CA TYR A 14 -2.22 1.05 -2.98
C TYR A 14 -1.59 -0.31 -3.31
N GLN A 15 -0.29 -0.43 -3.03
CA GLN A 15 0.49 -1.65 -3.25
C GLN A 15 1.55 -1.79 -2.18
N ILE A 16 1.74 -3.00 -1.64
CA ILE A 16 2.90 -3.31 -0.80
C ILE A 16 4.09 -3.64 -1.72
N LEU A 17 5.22 -2.99 -1.49
CA LEU A 17 6.48 -3.23 -2.20
C LEU A 17 7.35 -4.24 -1.43
N GLY A 18 8.18 -4.98 -2.17
CA GLY A 18 9.24 -5.81 -1.57
C GLY A 18 8.79 -7.13 -0.93
N GLN A 19 7.56 -7.59 -1.17
CA GLN A 19 7.08 -8.90 -0.71
C GLN A 19 7.17 -9.97 -1.79
N GLU A 20 8.38 -10.37 -2.19
CA GLU A 20 8.55 -11.36 -3.27
C GLU A 20 8.57 -12.82 -2.80
N ASN A 21 8.97 -13.10 -1.55
CA ASN A 21 9.31 -14.48 -1.16
C ASN A 21 8.34 -15.14 -0.15
N SER A 22 7.52 -14.37 0.58
CA SER A 22 6.46 -14.86 1.48
C SER A 22 5.62 -13.67 1.96
N PRO A 23 4.49 -13.33 1.31
CA PRO A 23 3.68 -12.20 1.72
C PRO A 23 3.03 -12.50 3.07
N ARG A 24 3.35 -11.70 4.09
CA ARG A 24 2.73 -11.78 5.43
C ARG A 24 1.58 -10.79 5.59
N PHE A 25 1.55 -9.79 4.72
CA PHE A 25 0.58 -8.70 4.72
C PHE A 25 -0.03 -8.57 3.34
N ALA A 26 -1.32 -8.26 3.28
CA ALA A 26 -1.99 -7.84 2.07
C ALA A 26 -2.55 -6.44 2.29
N ILE A 27 -2.63 -5.65 1.23
CA ILE A 27 -3.26 -4.34 1.23
C ILE A 27 -4.45 -4.34 0.28
N ASP A 28 -5.57 -3.79 0.71
CA ASP A 28 -6.68 -3.51 -0.18
C ASP A 28 -6.27 -2.34 -1.11
N PRO A 29 -6.25 -2.55 -2.44
CA PRO A 29 -5.71 -1.58 -3.38
C PRO A 29 -6.58 -0.33 -3.52
N LEU A 30 -7.83 -0.34 -3.05
CA LEU A 30 -8.75 0.80 -3.13
C LEU A 30 -8.81 1.58 -1.81
N THR A 31 -8.81 0.88 -0.68
CA THR A 31 -8.97 1.51 0.65
C THR A 31 -7.66 1.71 1.38
N GLY A 32 -6.57 1.05 0.96
CA GLY A 32 -5.30 1.05 1.66
C GLY A 32 -5.29 0.23 2.95
N GLN A 33 -6.37 -0.51 3.24
CA GLN A 33 -6.46 -1.31 4.46
C GLN A 33 -5.47 -2.48 4.42
N VAL A 34 -4.55 -2.51 5.38
CA VAL A 34 -3.59 -3.61 5.54
C VAL A 34 -4.16 -4.70 6.43
N ARG A 35 -3.97 -5.96 6.03
CA ARG A 35 -4.39 -7.15 6.78
C ARG A 35 -3.29 -8.20 6.82
N ALA A 36 -3.23 -8.95 7.91
CA ALA A 36 -2.40 -10.14 8.04
C ALA A 36 -2.94 -11.27 7.15
N VAL A 37 -2.05 -11.91 6.38
CA VAL A 37 -2.38 -13.10 5.56
C VAL A 37 -1.54 -14.33 5.93
N ALA A 38 -0.62 -14.17 6.88
CA ALA A 38 0.18 -15.25 7.45
C ALA A 38 -0.04 -15.36 8.98
N SER A 39 0.32 -16.51 9.54
CA SER A 39 0.35 -16.69 11.00
C SER A 39 1.60 -16.06 11.61
N PHE A 40 1.42 -15.38 12.75
CA PHE A 40 2.48 -14.74 13.52
C PHE A 40 2.73 -15.41 14.88
N SER A 41 2.18 -16.61 15.10
CA SER A 41 2.21 -17.28 16.42
C SER A 41 3.63 -17.51 16.97
N ASN A 42 4.65 -17.58 16.11
CA ASN A 42 6.05 -17.75 16.48
C ASN A 42 6.91 -16.48 16.30
N ASP A 43 6.27 -15.33 16.02
CA ASP A 43 6.95 -14.07 15.71
C ASP A 43 6.89 -13.07 16.89
N ALA A 44 6.71 -13.57 18.12
CA ALA A 44 6.65 -12.74 19.31
C ALA A 44 7.92 -11.88 19.45
N GLY A 45 7.74 -10.55 19.59
CA GLY A 45 8.85 -9.59 19.70
C GLY A 45 9.52 -9.22 18.38
N ARG A 46 9.04 -9.72 17.23
CA ARG A 46 9.52 -9.26 15.92
C ARG A 46 8.76 -8.01 15.46
N VAL A 47 9.51 -7.11 14.83
CA VAL A 47 9.01 -5.94 14.10
C VAL A 47 9.07 -6.27 12.61
N PHE A 48 8.02 -5.94 11.88
CA PHE A 48 7.94 -6.19 10.44
C PHE A 48 7.86 -4.87 9.69
N GLY A 49 8.94 -4.55 8.98
CA GLY A 49 9.00 -3.40 8.10
C GLY A 49 8.52 -3.74 6.69
N PHE A 50 7.68 -2.90 6.09
CA PHE A 50 7.39 -2.95 4.65
C PHE A 50 7.04 -1.58 4.09
N ASP A 51 7.22 -1.43 2.78
CA ASP A 51 6.91 -0.20 2.06
C ASP A 51 5.55 -0.31 1.38
N VAL A 52 4.75 0.77 1.46
CA VAL A 52 3.49 0.90 0.73
C VAL A 52 3.63 2.02 -0.29
N LYS A 53 3.35 1.69 -1.55
CA LYS A 53 3.22 2.65 -2.65
C LYS A 53 1.76 3.04 -2.82
N ALA A 54 1.50 4.33 -2.89
CA ALA A 54 0.21 4.90 -3.30
C ALA A 54 0.40 5.61 -4.65
N THR A 55 -0.43 5.30 -5.64
CA THR A 55 -0.35 5.86 -7.01
C THR A 55 -1.69 6.47 -7.40
N ASP A 56 -1.74 7.73 -7.81
CA ASP A 56 -2.96 8.37 -8.32
C ASP A 56 -3.38 7.82 -9.70
N LYS A 57 -4.47 8.35 -10.28
CA LYS A 57 -5.00 7.94 -11.60
C LYS A 57 -5.26 6.45 -11.71
N ALA A 58 -5.86 5.89 -10.67
CA ALA A 58 -6.17 4.48 -10.54
C ALA A 58 -4.94 3.56 -10.74
N GLY A 59 -3.74 4.02 -10.35
CA GLY A 59 -2.52 3.22 -10.48
C GLY A 59 -1.88 3.22 -11.88
N SER A 60 -2.24 4.20 -12.71
CA SER A 60 -1.66 4.38 -14.05
C SER A 60 -0.14 4.60 -14.01
N ASP A 61 0.57 4.15 -15.04
CA ASP A 61 2.03 4.34 -15.19
C ASP A 61 2.44 5.83 -15.25
N ASN A 62 1.51 6.71 -15.63
CA ASN A 62 1.70 8.17 -15.64
C ASN A 62 1.10 8.86 -14.39
N GLY A 63 0.72 8.08 -13.39
CA GLY A 63 0.24 8.56 -12.11
C GLY A 63 1.38 8.97 -11.19
N ARG A 64 1.15 9.97 -10.33
CA ARG A 64 2.13 10.32 -9.30
C ARG A 64 2.09 9.26 -8.21
N SER A 65 3.27 8.90 -7.72
CA SER A 65 3.43 7.89 -6.69
C SER A 65 4.08 8.49 -5.44
N SER A 66 3.67 7.99 -4.28
CA SER A 66 4.34 8.21 -3.00
C SER A 66 4.62 6.86 -2.34
N ILE A 67 5.69 6.78 -1.55
CA ILE A 67 6.07 5.57 -0.80
C ILE A 67 6.15 5.91 0.68
N ALA A 68 5.53 5.08 1.52
CA ALA A 68 5.57 5.19 2.96
C ALA A 68 6.13 3.89 3.58
N ASN A 69 6.98 4.04 4.60
CA ASN A 69 7.50 2.93 5.39
C ASN A 69 6.54 2.62 6.55
N VAL A 70 6.24 1.35 6.77
CA VAL A 70 5.39 0.84 7.87
C VAL A 70 6.25 -0.07 8.74
N PHE A 71 6.20 0.10 10.07
CA PHE A 71 6.95 -0.67 11.07
C PHE A 71 6.05 -1.16 12.20
#